data_AF-A0A147KIE1-F1
#
_entry.id   AF-A0A147KIE1-F1
#
_cell.length_a   1.000
_cell.length_b   1.000
_cell.length_c   1.000
_cell.angle_alpha   90.00
_cell.angle_beta   90.00
_cell.angle_gamma   90.00
#
_symmetry.space_group_name_H-M   'P 1'
#
loop_
_entity.id
_entity.type
_entity.pdbx_description
1 polymer ?
#
loop_
_entity_poly.entity_id
_entity_poly.type
_entity_poly.pdbx_seq_one_letter_code
_entity_poly.pdbx_strand_id
1 'polypeptide(L)' 'MCERSAPADEDDSHVFDLEGLSDAQVTGEACVVCHARWPRPRQPLGTLPDGTPVYGCAECARLAADHRPDPFDPQLLATP' A
#
# COMPACT_ATOMS: atom_id res chain seq x y z
N MET A 1 35.95 5.79 -12.32
CA MET A 1 34.83 6.50 -11.66
C MET A 1 33.63 6.29 -12.55
N CYS A 2 32.85 5.25 -12.27
CA CYS A 2 31.58 5.00 -12.94
C CYS A 2 30.53 5.18 -11.85
N GLU A 3 29.82 6.30 -11.89
CA GLU A 3 28.68 6.55 -11.03
C GLU A 3 27.65 5.44 -11.26
N ARG A 4 27.53 4.56 -10.27
CA ARG A 4 26.43 3.62 -10.17
C ARG A 4 25.21 4.43 -9.79
N SER A 5 24.41 4.82 -10.77
CA SER A 5 23.06 5.30 -10.53
C SER A 5 22.35 4.25 -9.68
N ALA A 6 22.06 4.59 -8.42
CA ALA A 6 21.21 3.76 -7.59
C ALA A 6 19.84 3.72 -8.27
N PRO A 7 19.19 2.55 -8.45
CA PRO A 7 17.78 2.57 -8.78
C PRO A 7 17.11 3.37 -7.67
N ALA A 8 16.32 4.37 -8.06
CA ALA A 8 15.37 4.95 -7.12
C ALA A 8 14.61 3.75 -6.54
N ASP A 9 14.68 3.57 -5.23
CA ASP A 9 13.85 2.62 -4.51
C ASP A 9 12.42 2.93 -4.98
N GLU A 10 11.88 2.09 -5.87
CA GLU A 10 10.51 2.18 -6.33
C GLU A 10 9.67 1.80 -5.12
N ASP A 11 9.47 2.81 -4.27
CA ASP A 11 8.67 2.74 -3.07
C ASP A 11 7.27 2.37 -3.53
N ASP A 12 6.98 1.07 -3.47
CA ASP A 12 5.69 0.49 -3.80
C ASP A 12 4.65 0.83 -2.74
N SER A 13 4.70 2.04 -2.20
CA SER A 13 3.68 2.53 -1.31
C SER A 13 2.50 2.97 -2.14
N HIS A 14 1.42 2.19 -2.01
CA HIS A 14 0.13 2.60 -2.50
C HIS A 14 -0.40 3.74 -1.62
N VAL A 15 -0.79 4.86 -2.24
CA VAL A 15 -1.34 6.01 -1.53
C VAL A 15 -2.85 5.87 -1.37
N PHE A 16 -3.34 5.80 -0.12
CA PHE A 16 -4.78 5.73 0.18
C PHE A 16 -5.38 7.12 0.36
N ASP A 17 -6.56 7.35 -0.22
CA ASP A 17 -7.32 8.58 0.03
C ASP A 17 -7.91 8.60 1.45
N LEU A 18 -8.00 9.78 2.04
CA LEU A 18 -8.53 9.98 3.39
C LEU A 18 -10.06 10.03 3.38
N GLU A 19 -10.67 10.46 2.27
CA GLU A 19 -12.12 10.55 2.15
C GLU A 19 -12.78 9.16 2.26
N GLY A 20 -13.65 8.99 3.26
CA GLY A 20 -14.37 7.74 3.51
C GLY A 20 -13.71 6.80 4.51
N LEU A 21 -12.51 7.12 5.02
CA LEU A 21 -11.89 6.36 6.10
C LEU A 21 -12.45 6.75 7.47
N SER A 22 -12.70 5.74 8.28
CA SER A 22 -13.06 5.94 9.70
C SER A 22 -11.81 6.26 10.51
N ASP A 23 -11.96 6.97 11.64
CA ASP A 23 -10.87 7.28 12.56
C ASP A 23 -10.08 6.02 12.96
N ALA A 24 -10.78 4.91 13.25
CA ALA A 24 -10.15 3.63 13.56
C ALA A 24 -9.29 3.05 12.41
N GLN A 25 -9.55 3.38 11.15
CA GLN A 25 -8.72 2.96 10.01
C GLN A 25 -7.49 3.85 9.89
N VAL A 26 -7.66 5.16 10.06
CA VAL A 26 -6.57 6.15 10.06
C VAL A 26 -5.58 5.88 11.19
N THR A 27 -6.05 5.49 12.38
CA THR A 27 -5.19 5.16 13.54
C THR A 27 -4.58 3.76 13.49
N GLY A 28 -4.92 2.96 12.46
CA GLY A 28 -4.46 1.57 12.35
C GLY A 28 -5.06 0.64 13.40
N GLU A 29 -6.27 0.93 13.89
CA GLU A 29 -7.06 0.08 14.80
C GLU A 29 -8.07 -0.81 14.06
N ALA A 30 -8.26 -0.56 12.77
CA ALA A 30 -9.14 -1.29 11.87
C ALA A 30 -8.46 -1.49 10.51
N CYS A 31 -8.83 -2.55 9.80
CA CYS A 31 -8.35 -2.76 8.43
C CYS A 31 -8.91 -1.68 7.49
N VAL A 32 -8.04 -1.05 6.69
CA VAL A 32 -8.45 -0.07 5.67
C VAL A 32 -9.35 -0.65 4.58
N VAL A 33 -9.24 -1.96 4.30
CA VAL A 33 -10.00 -2.64 3.25
C VAL A 33 -11.35 -3.15 3.74
N CYS A 34 -11.37 -3.92 4.84
CA CYS A 34 -12.57 -4.63 5.31
C CYS A 34 -13.18 -4.07 6.60
N HIS A 35 -12.64 -2.97 7.13
CA HIS A 35 -13.13 -2.26 8.33
C HIS A 35 -13.09 -3.07 9.64
N ALA A 36 -12.56 -4.28 9.59
CA ALA A 36 -12.60 -5.20 10.72
C ALA A 36 -11.63 -4.72 11.84
N ARG A 37 -12.14 -4.66 13.08
CA ARG A 37 -11.45 -4.17 14.29
C ARG A 37 -10.95 -5.35 15.13
N TRP A 38 -9.67 -5.37 15.50
CA TRP A 38 -9.00 -6.53 16.14
C TRP A 38 -7.78 -6.07 16.97
N PRO A 39 -7.07 -6.95 17.72
CA PRO A 39 -5.73 -6.59 18.19
C PRO A 39 -4.90 -6.05 17.01
N ARG A 40 -4.42 -4.82 17.16
CA ARG A 40 -4.02 -3.87 16.09
C ARG A 40 -3.51 -4.56 14.80
N PRO A 41 -4.07 -4.24 13.61
CA PRO A 41 -3.47 -4.64 12.34
C PRO A 41 -2.01 -4.17 12.25
N ARG A 42 -1.11 -5.08 11.89
CA ARG A 42 0.34 -4.83 11.81
C ARG A 42 0.92 -4.99 10.41
N GLN A 43 0.10 -5.35 9.42
CA GLN A 43 0.59 -5.53 8.05
C GLN A 43 0.48 -4.21 7.30
N PRO A 44 1.61 -3.59 6.91
CA PRO A 44 1.59 -2.37 6.12
C PRO A 44 0.99 -2.66 4.74
N LEU A 45 0.11 -1.80 4.28
CA LEU A 45 -0.51 -1.87 2.95
C LEU A 45 -0.07 -0.75 2.02
N GLY A 46 0.44 0.35 2.58
CA GLY A 46 0.77 1.55 1.84
C GLY A 46 0.91 2.76 2.76
N THR A 47 0.77 3.94 2.19
CA THR A 47 0.92 5.23 2.87
C THR A 47 -0.28 6.13 2.57
N LEU A 48 -0.49 7.15 3.39
CA LEU A 48 -1.39 8.26 3.11
C LEU A 48 -0.63 9.35 2.33
N PRO A 49 -1.31 10.35 1.74
CA PRO A 49 -0.66 11.45 1.04
C PRO A 49 0.34 12.22 1.91
N ASP A 50 0.09 12.25 3.22
CA ASP A 50 0.98 12.87 4.22
C ASP A 50 2.15 11.95 4.65
N GLY A 51 2.29 10.76 4.07
CA GLY A 51 3.33 9.78 4.37
C GLY A 51 3.04 8.85 5.55
N THR A 52 1.87 8.97 6.18
CA THR A 52 1.48 8.10 7.30
C THR A 52 1.23 6.66 6.81
N PRO A 53 1.87 5.63 7.38
CA PRO A 53 1.67 4.24 6.95
C PRO A 53 0.28 3.72 7.33
N VAL A 54 -0.37 3.01 6.42
CA VAL A 54 -1.67 2.35 6.65
C VAL A 54 -1.53 0.84 6.84
N TYR A 55 -2.45 0.26 7.60
CA TYR A 55 -2.37 -1.14 8.00
C TYR A 55 -3.63 -1.95 7.64
N GLY A 56 -3.42 -3.24 7.34
CA GLY A 56 -4.46 -4.21 7.04
C GLY A 56 -4.42 -5.46 7.91
N CYS A 57 -5.49 -6.27 7.85
CA CYS A 57 -5.46 -7.62 8.38
C CYS A 57 -4.61 -8.53 7.48
N ALA A 58 -4.18 -9.69 7.99
CA ALA A 58 -3.32 -10.60 7.24
C ALA A 58 -3.94 -11.09 5.92
N GLU A 59 -5.26 -11.32 5.91
CA GLU A 59 -5.99 -11.76 4.72
C GLU A 59 -5.96 -10.68 3.63
N CYS A 60 -6.36 -9.46 3.97
CA CYS A 60 -6.36 -8.34 3.02
C CYS A 60 -4.95 -7.93 2.59
N ALA A 61 -3.95 -8.08 3.46
CA ALA A 61 -2.55 -7.85 3.10
C ALA A 61 -2.05 -8.82 2.03
N ARG A 62 -2.45 -10.09 2.11
CA ARG A 62 -2.13 -11.07 1.06
C ARG A 62 -2.80 -10.70 -0.26
N LEU A 63 -4.11 -10.46 -0.23
CA LEU A 63 -4.87 -10.07 -1.42
C LEU A 63 -4.30 -8.82 -2.09
N ALA A 64 -3.92 -7.79 -1.31
CA ALA A 64 -3.29 -6.59 -1.84
C ALA A 64 -1.94 -6.90 -2.50
N ALA A 65 -1.11 -7.76 -1.89
CA ALA A 65 0.15 -8.19 -2.47
C ALA A 65 -0.04 -9.00 -3.77
N ASP A 66 -1.07 -9.83 -3.85
CA ASP A 66 -1.42 -10.61 -5.06
C ASP A 66 -1.94 -9.73 -6.20
N HIS A 67 -2.53 -8.57 -5.88
CA HIS A 67 -3.01 -7.58 -6.85
C HIS A 67 -1.99 -6.50 -7.20
N ARG A 68 -0.82 -6.51 -6.57
CA ARG A 68 0.27 -5.61 -6.96
C ARG A 68 0.59 -5.90 -8.43
N PRO A 69 0.42 -4.92 -9.34
CA PRO A 69 0.71 -5.14 -10.74
C PRO A 69 2.17 -5.56 -10.85
N ASP A 70 2.42 -6.63 -11.60
CA ASP A 70 3.78 -7.04 -11.90
C ASP A 70 4.46 -5.87 -12.63
N PRO A 71 5.66 -5.42 -12.21
CA PRO A 71 6.35 -4.33 -12.89
C PRO A 71 6.72 -4.67 -14.34
N PHE A 72 6.57 -5.92 -14.76
CA PHE A 72 6.70 -6.38 -16.14
C PHE A 72 5.37 -6.70 -16.82
N ASP A 73 4.23 -6.23 -16.30
CA ASP A 73 2.95 -6.41 -16.99
C ASP A 73 2.98 -5.67 -18.34
N PRO A 74 2.92 -6.41 -19.48
CA PRO A 74 3.07 -5.82 -20.80
C PRO A 74 1.87 -4.95 -21.22
N GLN A 75 0.76 -4.93 -20.46
CA GLN A 75 -0.37 -4.02 -20.71
C GLN A 75 -0.11 -2.59 -20.17
N LEU A 76 0.74 -2.43 -19.16
CA LEU A 76 1.10 -1.10 -18.60
C LEU A 76 2.17 -0.37 -19.45
N LEU A 77 3.02 -1.11 -20.17
CA LEU A 77 4.00 -0.53 -21.10
C LEU A 77 3.41 -0.10 -22.45
N ALA A 78 2.16 -0.47 -22.75
CA ALA A 78 1.49 -0.18 -24.01
C ALA A 78 0.45 0.95 -23.86
N THR A 79 0.90 2.17 -23.57
CA THR A 79 0.08 3.37 -23.78
C THR A 79 0.68 4.18 -24.95
N PRO A 80 -0.10 4.50 -26.01
CA PRO A 80 0.40 5.11 -27.26
C PRO A 80 0.82 6.58 -27.13
#